data_AF-M6F098-F1
#
_entry.id   AF-M6F098-F1
#
_cell.length_a   1.000
_cell.length_b   1.000
_cell.length_c   1.000
_cell.angle_alpha   90.00
_cell.angle_beta   90.00
_cell.angle_gamma   90.00
#
_symmetry.space_group_name_H-M   'P 1'
#
loop_
_entity.id
_entity.type
_entity.pdbx_description
1 polymer ?
#
loop_
_entity_poly.entity_id
_entity_poly.type
_entity_poly.pdbx_seq_one_letter_code
_entity_poly.pdbx_strand_id
1 'polypeptide(L)'
;MKIKYKIAVVSVFMLVFVACFNKSSEGNNSVLSGLLSLISDKQTLGSTTLSRNQLSGQNLQSVFPESYVPYIFTTSSSGDEHNGNFGGISGADAYCQSHIPSNLPNTGKYKAMIVDGVNRVATTVGPNSTAGQKDWVFLPNQQYRRAEDGAFVMTTNGYGMIDFQSGKRLENSFTQVKESGQWTGLNSNWVLWTSGGIPGREPIICDSWTTSYYPVYGVYGISVSTDSNILRGESTGSFVTSCDNTLTSYQNYRLGLVCVEQPRPKYLFVTSSTEEWHNGNFGGIAGADAYCQSQVPSNLPSGGIYKAMIVDGVNRVATTVGPNSTVGQKDWVLRPNQQYIRDYDDVFIMTTNSSGMFDFANNNQLENSFSQIAAAQWTGLNSDWTVWTSGGIPITCDSWNSNDLSVYGVYGMANSKNSNALKAEESNGAFTTSCSNNFTSYGNYRIGLVCVEQ
;
A
#
# COMPACT_ATOMS: atom_id res chain seq x y z
N MET A 1 15.85 4.75 -77.27
CA MET A 1 16.69 5.79 -76.64
C MET A 1 16.37 5.81 -75.15
N LYS A 2 17.32 5.35 -74.30
CA LYS A 2 17.61 5.75 -72.88
C LYS A 2 16.42 6.30 -72.02
N ILE A 3 15.99 5.72 -70.89
CA ILE A 3 16.69 5.62 -69.57
C ILE A 3 15.81 4.93 -68.47
N LYS A 4 16.41 3.95 -67.76
CA LYS A 4 16.52 3.62 -66.30
C LYS A 4 15.34 3.56 -65.27
N TYR A 5 15.27 2.38 -64.60
CA TYR A 5 15.25 2.04 -63.13
C TYR A 5 14.15 2.62 -62.18
N LYS A 6 13.69 2.02 -61.05
CA LYS A 6 13.96 0.81 -60.24
C LYS A 6 12.81 0.60 -59.20
N ILE A 7 12.33 -0.64 -59.07
CA ILE A 7 11.92 -1.46 -57.89
C ILE A 7 11.60 -0.77 -56.53
N ALA A 8 10.43 -1.08 -55.95
CA ALA A 8 10.29 -1.77 -54.64
C ALA A 8 8.85 -2.25 -54.36
N VAL A 9 8.67 -3.57 -54.38
CA VAL A 9 7.55 -4.37 -53.86
C VAL A 9 7.98 -4.92 -52.50
N VAL A 10 7.04 -5.15 -51.56
CA VAL A 10 6.89 -6.32 -50.65
C VAL A 10 5.77 -5.91 -49.66
N SER A 11 4.50 -6.33 -49.79
CA SER A 11 3.88 -7.66 -49.80
C SER A 11 3.81 -8.32 -48.42
N VAL A 12 2.55 -8.46 -47.98
CA VAL A 12 2.01 -9.11 -46.77
C VAL A 12 2.43 -10.57 -46.66
N PHE A 13 2.74 -11.05 -45.45
CA PHE A 13 2.65 -12.48 -45.12
C PHE A 13 2.11 -12.68 -43.70
N MET A 14 0.90 -13.26 -43.65
CA MET A 14 0.30 -13.94 -42.50
C MET A 14 1.10 -15.19 -42.14
N LEU A 15 1.23 -15.50 -40.84
CA LEU A 15 1.60 -16.83 -40.37
C LEU A 15 0.58 -17.34 -39.34
N VAL A 16 -0.06 -18.43 -39.73
CA VAL A 16 -0.99 -19.27 -38.96
C VAL A 16 -0.16 -20.21 -38.08
N PHE A 17 -0.46 -20.28 -36.77
CA PHE A 17 0.09 -21.32 -35.90
C PHE A 17 -0.76 -22.58 -35.98
N VAL A 18 -0.19 -23.66 -36.51
CA VAL A 18 -0.71 -25.03 -36.37
C VAL A 18 0.07 -25.70 -35.25
N ALA A 19 -0.62 -26.03 -34.15
CA ALA A 19 -0.08 -26.87 -33.09
C ALA A 19 -0.33 -28.34 -33.43
N CYS A 20 0.73 -29.09 -33.71
CA CYS A 20 0.72 -30.55 -33.57
C CYS A 20 1.44 -30.90 -32.27
N PHE A 21 0.66 -31.31 -31.26
CA PHE A 21 1.19 -32.03 -30.11
C PHE A 21 1.54 -33.45 -30.55
N ASN A 22 2.80 -33.84 -30.38
CA ASN A 22 3.11 -35.24 -30.14
C ASN A 22 4.19 -35.38 -29.07
N LYS A 23 3.98 -36.37 -28.22
CA LYS A 23 4.55 -36.57 -26.88
C LYS A 23 5.75 -37.51 -26.98
N SER A 24 6.92 -37.15 -26.43
CA SER A 24 7.84 -38.13 -25.81
C SER A 24 9.06 -37.49 -25.12
N SER A 25 9.17 -37.78 -23.82
CA SER A 25 10.34 -38.06 -22.97
C SER A 25 11.60 -37.16 -22.99
N GLU A 26 11.96 -36.79 -21.76
CA GLU A 26 13.32 -36.65 -21.19
C GLU A 26 14.18 -35.43 -21.58
N GLY A 27 14.43 -34.60 -20.55
CA GLY A 27 15.79 -34.18 -20.21
C GLY A 27 16.41 -32.98 -20.93
N ASN A 28 16.66 -31.93 -20.13
CA ASN A 28 17.72 -30.93 -20.24
C ASN A 28 17.41 -29.55 -20.88
N ASN A 29 17.60 -28.55 -20.01
CA ASN A 29 17.65 -27.12 -20.24
C ASN A 29 18.55 -26.72 -21.42
N SER A 30 17.99 -26.13 -22.47
CA SER A 30 18.79 -25.42 -23.50
C SER A 30 18.02 -24.43 -24.39
N VAL A 31 16.85 -23.92 -24.00
CA VAL A 31 16.08 -22.97 -24.84
C VAL A 31 16.32 -21.50 -24.49
N LEU A 32 17.13 -21.18 -23.46
CA LEU A 32 17.37 -19.80 -23.01
C LEU A 32 18.74 -19.22 -23.39
N SER A 33 19.37 -19.73 -24.45
CA SER A 33 20.69 -19.24 -24.92
C SER A 33 20.69 -18.68 -26.34
N GLY A 34 19.54 -18.68 -27.04
CA GLY A 34 19.43 -18.18 -28.41
C GLY A 34 19.05 -16.71 -28.57
N LEU A 35 18.69 -16.00 -27.48
CA LEU A 35 18.15 -14.64 -27.57
C LEU A 35 19.13 -13.50 -27.24
N LEU A 36 20.36 -13.81 -26.80
CA LEU A 36 21.35 -12.80 -26.37
C LEU A 36 22.45 -12.50 -27.42
N SER A 37 22.35 -13.03 -28.64
CA SER A 37 23.41 -12.91 -29.66
C SER A 37 23.22 -11.75 -30.66
N LEU A 38 22.27 -10.84 -30.49
CA LEU A 38 21.94 -9.82 -31.51
C LEU A 38 22.30 -8.37 -31.17
N ILE A 39 23.06 -8.10 -30.11
CA ILE A 39 23.61 -6.75 -29.87
C ILE A 39 25.07 -6.85 -29.45
N SER A 40 25.94 -7.03 -30.44
CA SER A 40 27.34 -6.62 -30.32
C SER A 40 27.81 -6.21 -31.71
N ASP A 41 27.65 -4.92 -32.00
CA ASP A 41 28.51 -4.28 -32.99
C ASP A 41 29.02 -2.95 -32.45
N LYS A 42 30.34 -2.82 -32.59
CA LYS A 42 31.23 -1.79 -32.06
C LYS A 42 30.88 -0.39 -32.58
N GLN A 43 30.87 0.59 -31.68
CA GLN A 43 31.49 1.90 -31.96
C GLN A 43 32.34 2.34 -30.76
N THR A 44 33.59 2.65 -31.05
CA THR A 44 34.69 3.06 -30.18
C THR A 44 34.59 4.52 -29.75
N LEU A 45 34.78 4.84 -28.46
CA LEU A 45 35.38 6.11 -28.02
C LEU A 45 36.00 6.03 -26.60
N GLY A 46 37.30 6.30 -26.51
CA GLY A 46 37.97 7.07 -25.43
C GLY A 46 38.05 6.50 -24.02
N SER A 47 39.26 6.08 -23.60
CA SER A 47 39.62 5.87 -22.19
C SER A 47 39.71 7.20 -21.45
N THR A 48 38.74 7.49 -20.59
CA THR A 48 38.87 8.42 -19.46
C THR A 48 38.29 7.76 -18.22
N THR A 49 39.18 7.58 -17.25
CA THR A 49 38.96 7.16 -15.86
C THR A 49 37.56 7.49 -15.30
N LEU A 50 36.71 6.47 -15.18
CA LEU A 50 35.49 6.51 -14.36
C LEU A 50 35.78 5.90 -12.99
N SER A 51 35.66 6.75 -11.98
CA SER A 51 35.76 6.41 -10.56
C SER A 51 34.80 5.29 -10.18
N ARG A 52 35.24 4.40 -9.29
CA ARG A 52 34.58 3.15 -8.86
C ARG A 52 33.30 3.37 -8.01
N ASN A 53 32.63 4.51 -8.15
CA ASN A 53 31.47 4.93 -7.34
C ASN A 53 30.14 5.05 -8.10
N GLN A 54 29.99 4.47 -9.30
CA GLN A 54 28.74 4.52 -10.06
C GLN A 54 28.20 3.16 -10.54
N LEU A 55 28.39 2.10 -9.75
CA LEU A 55 27.70 0.81 -9.97
C LEU A 55 26.74 0.39 -8.83
N SER A 56 26.27 1.35 -8.04
CA SER A 56 25.06 1.20 -7.22
C SER A 56 23.95 2.02 -7.89
N GLY A 57 23.12 1.37 -8.71
CA GLY A 57 22.10 2.10 -9.46
C GLY A 57 21.51 1.33 -10.64
N GLN A 58 21.35 0.01 -10.53
CA GLN A 58 20.33 -0.64 -11.36
C GLN A 58 18.99 -0.39 -10.66
N ASN A 59 18.23 0.53 -11.25
CA ASN A 59 16.85 0.91 -10.93
C ASN A 59 16.00 -0.30 -10.48
N LEU A 60 15.90 -0.48 -9.17
CA LEU A 60 14.61 -0.77 -8.56
C LEU A 60 13.93 0.60 -8.45
N GLN A 61 13.10 0.92 -9.45
CA GLN A 61 12.23 2.09 -9.39
C GLN A 61 11.50 2.05 -8.05
N SER A 62 11.67 3.12 -7.27
CA SER A 62 10.79 3.44 -6.15
C SER A 62 9.35 3.36 -6.64
N VAL A 63 8.60 2.35 -6.18
CA VAL A 63 7.18 2.12 -6.52
C VAL A 63 6.25 3.00 -5.66
N PHE A 64 6.74 4.13 -5.15
CA PHE A 64 5.95 5.03 -4.32
C PHE A 64 6.02 6.47 -4.85
N PRO A 65 4.92 7.24 -4.74
CA PRO A 65 5.01 8.68 -4.87
C PRO A 65 5.94 9.22 -3.77
N GLU A 66 6.85 10.13 -4.14
CA GLU A 66 7.94 10.69 -3.32
C GLU A 66 7.55 11.31 -1.95
N SER A 67 6.29 11.25 -1.49
CA SER A 67 5.77 12.20 -0.50
C SER A 67 5.40 11.67 0.89
N TYR A 68 5.38 10.35 1.17
CA TYR A 68 5.08 9.84 2.53
C TYR A 68 6.20 8.94 3.06
N VAL A 69 6.91 9.46 4.06
CA VAL A 69 7.96 8.74 4.77
C VAL A 69 7.64 8.78 6.28
N PRO A 70 7.04 7.72 6.84
CA PRO A 70 6.65 7.65 8.25
C PRO A 70 7.84 7.74 9.20
N TYR A 71 7.60 8.35 10.36
CA TYR A 71 8.55 8.41 11.45
C TYR A 71 8.43 7.23 12.44
N ILE A 72 9.56 6.86 13.02
CA ILE A 72 9.68 5.93 14.15
C ILE A 72 10.35 6.68 15.30
N PHE A 73 9.83 6.50 16.52
CA PHE A 73 10.50 6.94 17.74
C PHE A 73 10.40 5.90 18.84
N THR A 74 11.21 6.06 19.88
CA THR A 74 11.23 5.17 21.05
C THR A 74 10.90 5.98 22.28
N THR A 75 9.92 5.56 23.09
CA THR A 75 9.53 6.35 24.28
C THR A 75 10.66 6.37 25.31
N SER A 76 11.42 5.29 25.43
CA SER A 76 12.54 5.18 26.36
C SER A 76 13.72 6.10 26.02
N SER A 77 13.85 6.59 24.78
CA SER A 77 14.89 7.58 24.43
C SER A 77 14.57 8.99 24.96
N SER A 78 13.30 9.28 25.21
CA SER A 78 12.84 10.50 25.87
C SER A 78 12.90 10.41 27.41
N GLY A 79 13.28 9.25 27.95
CA GLY A 79 13.24 8.97 29.38
C GLY A 79 11.89 8.44 29.89
N ASP A 80 10.93 8.22 28.99
CA ASP A 80 9.61 7.67 29.32
C ASP A 80 9.68 6.14 29.38
N GLU A 81 9.99 5.66 30.58
CA GLU A 81 10.05 4.24 30.91
C GLU A 81 8.68 3.71 31.34
N HIS A 82 8.39 2.45 30.98
CA HIS A 82 7.14 1.81 31.35
C HIS A 82 7.31 0.30 31.56
N ASN A 83 6.56 -0.21 32.54
CA ASN A 83 6.47 -1.64 32.79
C ASN A 83 5.61 -2.34 31.71
N GLY A 84 5.42 -3.66 31.80
CA GLY A 84 4.73 -4.44 30.78
C GLY A 84 3.21 -4.21 30.67
N ASN A 85 2.59 -3.46 31.59
CA ASN A 85 1.15 -3.26 31.64
C ASN A 85 0.69 -2.01 30.89
N PHE A 86 0.43 -2.14 29.60
CA PHE A 86 -0.13 -1.04 28.80
C PHE A 86 -1.66 -1.08 28.74
N GLY A 87 -2.34 -1.96 29.48
CA GLY A 87 -3.78 -2.20 29.31
C GLY A 87 -4.10 -2.88 27.98
N GLY A 88 -3.16 -3.65 27.43
CA GLY A 88 -3.26 -4.32 26.15
C GLY A 88 -2.79 -3.49 24.96
N ILE A 89 -2.98 -4.03 23.76
CA ILE A 89 -2.53 -3.42 22.49
C ILE A 89 -3.08 -1.99 22.29
N SER A 90 -4.37 -1.79 22.56
CA SER A 90 -5.02 -0.47 22.41
C SER A 90 -4.41 0.58 23.35
N GLY A 91 -4.11 0.21 24.60
CA GLY A 91 -3.49 1.14 25.54
C GLY A 91 -2.01 1.39 25.23
N ALA A 92 -1.29 0.43 24.61
CA ALA A 92 0.06 0.67 24.09
C ALA A 92 0.06 1.67 22.93
N ASP A 93 -0.92 1.59 22.02
CA ASP A 93 -1.08 2.59 20.96
C ASP A 93 -1.43 3.98 21.53
N ALA A 94 -2.32 4.03 22.53
CA ALA A 94 -2.65 5.27 23.22
C ALA A 94 -1.42 5.88 23.92
N TYR A 95 -0.57 5.04 24.51
CA TYR A 95 0.70 5.47 25.09
C TYR A 95 1.63 6.07 24.02
N CYS A 96 1.77 5.42 22.86
CA CYS A 96 2.50 6.01 21.73
C CYS A 96 1.90 7.36 21.28
N GLN A 97 0.57 7.46 21.18
CA GLN A 97 -0.10 8.68 20.77
C GLN A 97 0.09 9.84 21.74
N SER A 98 0.22 9.57 23.05
CA SER A 98 0.44 10.61 24.07
C SER A 98 1.91 11.04 24.24
N HIS A 99 2.86 10.29 23.65
CA HIS A 99 4.30 10.55 23.75
C HIS A 99 4.92 10.91 22.39
N ILE A 100 4.13 11.46 21.46
CA ILE A 100 4.64 11.94 20.18
C ILE A 100 5.69 13.04 20.45
N PRO A 101 6.91 12.91 19.91
CA PRO A 101 7.95 13.93 20.05
C PRO A 101 7.47 15.29 19.53
N SER A 102 7.79 16.36 20.27
CA SER A 102 7.34 17.72 19.95
C SER A 102 7.87 18.28 18.62
N ASN A 103 8.91 17.66 18.06
CA ASN A 103 9.45 17.99 16.74
C ASN A 103 8.67 17.36 15.58
N LEU A 104 7.70 16.48 15.86
CA LEU A 104 6.79 15.90 14.87
C LEU A 104 5.43 16.61 14.91
N PRO A 105 4.66 16.58 13.81
CA PRO A 105 3.28 17.06 13.82
C PRO A 105 2.40 16.22 14.78
N ASN A 106 1.68 16.90 15.69
CA ASN A 106 0.76 16.26 16.65
C ASN A 106 -0.49 15.63 16.01
N THR A 107 -0.62 15.69 14.68
CA THR A 107 -1.71 15.08 13.91
C THR A 107 -1.41 13.64 13.46
N GLY A 108 -0.16 13.18 13.60
CA GLY A 108 0.21 11.81 13.27
C GLY A 108 -0.52 10.79 14.15
N LYS A 109 -0.85 9.64 13.57
CA LYS A 109 -1.35 8.46 14.29
C LYS A 109 -0.20 7.51 14.51
N TYR A 110 0.00 7.02 15.72
CA TYR A 110 1.10 6.12 16.04
C TYR A 110 0.60 4.83 16.67
N LYS A 111 1.22 3.71 16.30
CA LYS A 111 0.98 2.40 16.91
C LYS A 111 2.25 1.83 17.51
N ALA A 112 2.10 1.04 18.56
CA ALA A 112 3.20 0.38 19.24
C ALA A 112 3.64 -0.90 18.51
N MET A 113 4.95 -1.03 18.27
CA MET A 113 5.58 -2.24 17.71
C MET A 113 5.73 -3.32 18.79
N ILE A 114 4.60 -3.85 19.24
CA ILE A 114 4.49 -5.02 20.13
C ILE A 114 3.51 -6.02 19.54
N VAL A 115 3.59 -7.30 19.91
CA VAL A 115 2.61 -8.32 19.50
C VAL A 115 1.99 -9.01 20.69
N ASP A 116 0.74 -9.46 20.56
CA ASP A 116 0.08 -10.32 21.53
C ASP A 116 -0.34 -11.68 20.94
N GLY A 117 -0.17 -11.88 19.63
CA GLY A 117 -0.56 -13.11 18.97
C GLY A 117 -2.03 -13.20 18.57
N VAL A 118 -2.86 -12.23 18.96
CA VAL A 118 -4.32 -12.28 18.76
C VAL A 118 -4.86 -10.99 18.15
N ASN A 119 -4.58 -9.84 18.76
CA ASN A 119 -5.01 -8.54 18.26
C ASN A 119 -3.97 -7.93 17.32
N ARG A 120 -2.69 -8.16 17.62
CA ARG A 120 -1.56 -7.72 16.79
C ARG A 120 -0.57 -8.86 16.56
N VAL A 121 -0.35 -9.17 15.29
CA VAL A 121 0.50 -10.26 14.81
C VAL A 121 1.29 -9.77 13.60
N ALA A 122 2.62 -9.83 13.67
CA ALA A 122 3.45 -9.48 12.51
C ALA A 122 3.38 -10.57 11.43
N THR A 123 3.49 -11.83 11.84
CA THR A 123 3.45 -13.04 10.99
C THR A 123 3.40 -14.28 11.87
N THR A 124 2.87 -15.39 11.36
CA THR A 124 2.92 -16.70 12.03
C THR A 124 4.03 -17.61 11.51
N VAL A 125 4.72 -17.23 10.44
CA VAL A 125 5.71 -18.10 9.76
C VAL A 125 7.06 -17.43 9.52
N GLY A 126 7.16 -16.11 9.50
CA GLY A 126 8.42 -15.38 9.36
C GLY A 126 8.36 -14.13 8.47
N PRO A 127 9.51 -13.44 8.29
CA PRO A 127 9.57 -12.08 7.75
C PRO A 127 9.14 -11.96 6.28
N ASN A 128 9.12 -13.07 5.53
CA ASN A 128 8.83 -13.07 4.09
C ASN A 128 7.41 -13.57 3.77
N SER A 129 6.45 -13.31 4.66
CA SER A 129 5.06 -13.74 4.51
C SER A 129 4.10 -12.87 5.30
N THR A 130 2.92 -12.61 4.75
CA THR A 130 1.78 -11.99 5.46
C THR A 130 0.89 -13.04 6.15
N ALA A 131 1.27 -14.32 6.18
CA ALA A 131 0.46 -15.36 6.80
C ALA A 131 0.20 -15.06 8.28
N GLY A 132 -1.09 -14.99 8.64
CA GLY A 132 -1.54 -14.66 9.98
C GLY A 132 -1.24 -13.22 10.44
N GLN A 133 -0.71 -12.36 9.56
CA GLN A 133 -0.47 -10.96 9.87
C GLN A 133 -1.79 -10.27 10.18
N LYS A 134 -1.83 -9.51 11.29
CA LYS A 134 -3.01 -8.80 11.77
C LYS A 134 -2.58 -7.54 12.50
N ASP A 135 -3.20 -6.42 12.13
CA ASP A 135 -2.95 -5.09 12.72
C ASP A 135 -1.46 -4.74 12.86
N TRP A 136 -0.65 -5.12 11.87
CA TRP A 136 0.78 -4.91 11.90
C TRP A 136 1.16 -3.46 11.59
N VAL A 137 2.16 -2.96 12.30
CA VAL A 137 2.46 -1.52 12.35
C VAL A 137 3.35 -1.01 11.21
N PHE A 138 4.09 -1.90 10.54
CA PHE A 138 4.96 -1.54 9.44
C PHE A 138 4.33 -1.89 8.09
N LEU A 139 4.37 -0.94 7.18
CA LEU A 139 3.82 -1.06 5.83
C LEU A 139 4.79 -1.80 4.91
N PRO A 140 4.29 -2.55 3.91
CA PRO A 140 5.11 -3.16 2.87
C PRO A 140 5.91 -2.17 2.02
N ASN A 141 7.17 -2.52 1.71
CA ASN A 141 8.09 -1.77 0.85
C ASN A 141 8.30 -0.29 1.28
N GLN A 142 8.11 0.02 2.55
CA GLN A 142 8.05 1.38 3.05
C GLN A 142 9.38 1.81 3.68
N GLN A 143 9.81 3.02 3.33
CA GLN A 143 10.94 3.68 4.01
C GLN A 143 10.47 4.31 5.31
N TYR A 144 11.28 4.17 6.36
CA TYR A 144 11.04 4.79 7.66
C TYR A 144 12.20 5.69 8.07
N ARG A 145 11.87 6.79 8.74
CA ARG A 145 12.84 7.73 9.31
C ARG A 145 12.77 7.75 10.83
N ARG A 146 13.91 7.96 11.48
CA ARG A 146 13.97 8.18 12.92
C ARG A 146 13.50 9.60 13.23
N ALA A 147 12.63 9.75 14.22
CA ALA A 147 12.10 11.05 14.63
C ALA A 147 13.15 11.99 15.20
N GLU A 148 14.20 11.46 15.86
CA GLU A 148 15.22 12.24 16.57
C GLU A 148 16.02 13.16 15.64
N ASP A 149 16.37 12.68 14.44
CA ASP A 149 17.29 13.34 13.53
C ASP A 149 16.94 13.18 12.04
N GLY A 150 15.82 12.53 11.72
CA GLY A 150 15.38 12.29 10.35
C GLY A 150 16.20 11.24 9.59
N ALA A 151 17.12 10.54 10.27
CA ALA A 151 17.95 9.51 9.64
C ALA A 151 17.09 8.40 9.04
N PHE A 152 17.48 7.92 7.86
CA PHE A 152 16.86 6.76 7.25
C PHE A 152 17.16 5.51 8.08
N VAL A 153 16.13 4.86 8.59
CA VAL A 153 16.24 3.68 9.47
C VAL A 153 16.27 2.41 8.65
N MET A 154 15.27 2.25 7.79
CA MET A 154 15.05 1.03 7.03
C MET A 154 14.12 1.21 5.84
N THR A 155 14.22 0.28 4.88
CA THR A 155 13.13 -0.07 3.95
C THR A 155 12.63 -1.47 4.28
N THR A 156 11.33 -1.61 4.56
CA THR A 156 10.72 -2.93 4.76
C THR A 156 10.63 -3.71 3.45
N ASN A 157 10.50 -5.03 3.52
CA ASN A 157 10.20 -5.87 2.36
C ASN A 157 8.70 -5.77 1.98
N GLY A 158 8.28 -6.53 0.96
CA GLY A 158 6.89 -6.61 0.51
C GLY A 158 5.87 -7.16 1.53
N TYR A 159 6.30 -7.49 2.74
CA TYR A 159 5.48 -7.99 3.83
C TYR A 159 5.54 -7.08 5.07
N GLY A 160 6.21 -5.93 4.99
CA GLY A 160 6.32 -4.96 6.08
C GLY A 160 7.35 -5.33 7.15
N MET A 161 8.37 -6.14 6.81
CA MET A 161 9.38 -6.62 7.76
C MET A 161 10.79 -6.60 7.17
N ILE A 162 11.81 -6.89 7.99
CA ILE A 162 13.20 -7.12 7.54
C ILE A 162 13.61 -8.56 7.84
N ASP A 163 14.15 -9.24 6.84
CA ASP A 163 14.68 -10.60 7.01
C ASP A 163 16.10 -10.59 7.59
N PHE A 164 16.21 -10.44 8.91
CA PHE A 164 17.49 -10.50 9.63
C PHE A 164 18.18 -11.86 9.48
N GLN A 165 17.44 -12.95 9.23
CA GLN A 165 18.01 -14.30 9.08
C GLN A 165 18.81 -14.45 7.79
N SER A 166 18.46 -13.66 6.76
CA SER A 166 19.24 -13.53 5.53
C SER A 166 20.51 -12.66 5.67
N GLY A 167 20.80 -12.15 6.86
CA GLY A 167 21.93 -11.25 7.13
C GLY A 167 21.66 -9.77 6.83
N LYS A 168 20.41 -9.41 6.49
CA LYS A 168 20.00 -8.00 6.37
C LYS A 168 20.05 -7.31 7.73
N ARG A 169 20.23 -6.00 7.71
CA ARG A 169 20.32 -5.13 8.89
C ARG A 169 19.57 -3.84 8.61
N LEU A 170 19.17 -3.14 9.67
CA LEU A 170 18.75 -1.74 9.58
C LEU A 170 19.95 -0.89 9.16
N GLU A 171 19.72 0.16 8.39
CA GLU A 171 20.74 1.14 8.03
C GLU A 171 21.09 2.02 9.23
N ASN A 172 20.09 2.35 10.05
CA ASN A 172 20.27 3.01 11.34
C ASN A 172 19.33 2.40 12.38
N SER A 173 19.71 2.48 13.67
CA SER A 173 18.88 2.05 14.80
C SER A 173 17.63 2.92 15.00
N PHE A 174 16.69 2.49 15.84
CA PHE A 174 15.48 3.28 16.14
C PHE A 174 15.77 4.53 16.99
N THR A 175 16.87 4.54 17.72
CA THR A 175 17.36 5.67 18.52
C THR A 175 18.89 5.68 18.60
N GLN A 176 19.47 6.83 18.94
CA GLN A 176 20.89 6.96 19.32
C GLN A 176 21.12 6.88 20.84
N VAL A 177 20.07 6.86 21.66
CA VAL A 177 20.18 6.81 23.12
C VAL A 177 20.59 5.42 23.57
N LYS A 178 21.86 5.28 23.98
CA LYS A 178 22.53 3.99 24.27
C LYS A 178 21.78 3.06 25.22
N GLU A 179 21.06 3.62 26.18
CA GLU A 179 20.35 2.87 27.22
C GLU A 179 18.91 2.53 26.81
N SER A 180 18.47 2.85 25.60
CA SER A 180 17.09 2.62 25.17
C SER A 180 16.84 1.16 24.76
N GLY A 181 15.81 0.57 25.37
CA GLY A 181 15.22 -0.71 25.03
C GLY A 181 13.70 -0.61 24.85
N GLN A 182 13.08 -1.71 24.47
CA GLN A 182 11.66 -1.74 24.13
C GLN A 182 11.05 -3.10 24.40
N TRP A 183 9.80 -3.10 24.85
CA TRP A 183 8.98 -4.31 24.81
C TRP A 183 8.66 -4.68 23.36
N THR A 184 8.55 -5.98 23.05
CA THR A 184 8.24 -6.46 21.70
C THR A 184 7.28 -7.66 21.70
N GLY A 185 7.54 -8.68 22.53
CA GLY A 185 6.89 -9.99 22.41
C GLY A 185 7.36 -10.81 21.20
N LEU A 186 8.39 -10.36 20.49
CA LEU A 186 8.81 -10.92 19.20
C LEU A 186 10.02 -11.84 19.33
N ASN A 187 10.09 -12.82 18.43
CA ASN A 187 11.30 -13.57 18.10
C ASN A 187 12.14 -12.80 17.05
N SER A 188 13.39 -13.23 16.83
CA SER A 188 14.30 -12.62 15.83
C SER A 188 13.78 -12.69 14.38
N ASN A 189 12.77 -13.52 14.12
CA ASN A 189 12.12 -13.71 12.83
C ASN A 189 10.69 -13.13 12.78
N TRP A 190 10.36 -12.19 13.67
CA TRP A 190 9.06 -11.50 13.74
C TRP A 190 7.86 -12.35 14.18
N VAL A 191 8.04 -13.64 14.45
CA VAL A 191 6.96 -14.45 15.02
C VAL A 191 6.83 -14.13 16.51
N LEU A 192 5.62 -14.22 17.06
CA LEU A 192 5.38 -14.17 18.51
C LEU A 192 6.31 -15.16 19.24
N TRP A 193 6.99 -14.69 20.29
CA TRP A 193 7.80 -15.57 21.12
C TRP A 193 6.94 -16.29 22.17
N THR A 194 7.09 -17.61 22.21
CA THR A 194 6.47 -18.50 23.19
C THR A 194 7.54 -19.16 24.05
N SER A 195 7.16 -19.70 25.20
CA SER A 195 8.09 -20.38 26.12
C SER A 195 8.95 -21.43 25.39
N GLY A 196 10.27 -21.22 25.36
CA GLY A 196 11.25 -22.07 24.67
C GLY A 196 11.31 -21.92 23.14
N GLY A 197 10.61 -20.94 22.57
CA GLY A 197 10.55 -20.72 21.11
C GLY A 197 9.73 -21.77 20.36
N ILE A 198 8.93 -22.55 21.07
CA ILE A 198 8.12 -23.65 20.51
C ILE A 198 6.73 -23.12 20.15
N PRO A 199 6.34 -23.10 18.86
CA PRO A 199 5.01 -22.65 18.45
C PRO A 199 3.90 -23.36 19.21
N GLY A 200 2.89 -22.60 19.69
CA GLY A 200 1.74 -23.14 20.42
C GLY A 200 1.90 -23.27 21.94
N ARG A 201 3.06 -22.89 22.51
CA ARG A 201 3.22 -22.70 23.96
C ARG A 201 2.78 -21.31 24.44
N GLU A 202 2.72 -21.13 25.75
CA GLU A 202 2.36 -19.87 26.39
C GLU A 202 3.25 -18.71 25.88
N PRO A 203 2.64 -17.64 25.34
CA PRO A 203 3.35 -16.43 24.91
C PRO A 203 4.03 -15.69 26.07
N ILE A 204 5.19 -15.08 25.82
CA ILE A 204 5.93 -14.28 26.82
C ILE A 204 5.74 -12.79 26.54
N ILE A 205 4.58 -12.27 26.96
CA ILE A 205 4.04 -10.96 26.54
C ILE A 205 3.28 -10.25 27.65
N CYS A 206 3.67 -10.43 28.92
CA CYS A 206 3.02 -9.74 30.04
C CYS A 206 1.48 -9.88 30.05
N ASP A 207 0.99 -11.12 29.91
CA ASP A 207 -0.43 -11.45 29.79
C ASP A 207 -1.15 -10.58 28.75
N SER A 208 -0.59 -10.55 27.53
CA SER A 208 -1.04 -9.67 26.44
C SER A 208 -0.97 -8.19 26.81
N TRP A 209 0.11 -7.80 27.51
CA TRP A 209 0.41 -6.44 27.93
C TRP A 209 -0.62 -5.86 28.90
N THR A 210 -1.26 -6.70 29.72
CA THR A 210 -2.28 -6.31 30.69
C THR A 210 -1.83 -6.44 32.14
N THR A 211 -0.61 -6.96 32.37
CA THR A 211 -0.09 -7.16 33.73
C THR A 211 1.29 -6.57 33.93
N SER A 212 1.53 -6.17 35.17
CA SER A 212 2.85 -5.78 35.70
C SER A 212 3.16 -6.61 36.94
N TYR A 213 2.59 -7.83 37.02
CA TYR A 213 2.73 -8.71 38.17
C TYR A 213 3.98 -9.60 38.03
N TYR A 214 4.77 -9.72 39.09
CA TYR A 214 5.84 -10.71 39.20
C TYR A 214 5.27 -12.07 39.64
N PRO A 215 5.61 -13.22 39.02
CA PRO A 215 6.69 -13.43 38.05
C PRO A 215 6.20 -13.61 36.60
N VAL A 216 5.42 -12.68 36.05
CA VAL A 216 5.07 -12.69 34.63
C VAL A 216 6.17 -11.99 33.84
N TYR A 217 6.51 -12.51 32.66
CA TYR A 217 7.62 -12.03 31.85
C TYR A 217 7.16 -11.53 30.48
N GLY A 218 7.96 -10.62 29.92
CA GLY A 218 7.83 -10.14 28.55
C GLY A 218 9.16 -10.23 27.80
N VAL A 219 9.09 -10.30 26.47
CA VAL A 219 10.26 -10.19 25.60
C VAL A 219 10.55 -8.73 25.27
N TYR A 220 11.83 -8.38 25.28
CA TYR A 220 12.31 -7.04 24.92
C TYR A 220 13.40 -7.08 23.83
N GLY A 221 13.52 -5.96 23.12
CA GLY A 221 14.60 -5.66 22.17
C GLY A 221 15.48 -4.50 22.61
N ILE A 222 16.56 -4.26 21.86
CA ILE A 222 17.54 -3.19 22.10
C ILE A 222 17.40 -2.13 21.00
N SER A 223 16.90 -0.94 21.34
CA SER A 223 16.51 0.11 20.36
C SER A 223 17.69 0.68 19.57
N VAL A 224 18.91 0.50 20.09
CA VAL A 224 20.16 0.94 19.46
C VAL A 224 20.81 -0.11 18.55
N SER A 225 20.24 -1.33 18.44
CA SER A 225 20.77 -2.33 17.51
C SER A 225 20.28 -2.12 16.07
N THR A 226 21.05 -2.64 15.13
CA THR A 226 20.71 -2.70 13.69
C THR A 226 20.45 -4.12 13.19
N ASP A 227 20.59 -5.14 14.04
CA ASP A 227 20.24 -6.52 13.71
C ASP A 227 19.00 -6.98 14.49
N SER A 228 18.73 -8.29 14.48
CA SER A 228 17.61 -8.90 15.18
C SER A 228 17.56 -8.63 16.68
N ASN A 229 18.62 -8.11 17.32
CA ASN A 229 18.55 -7.63 18.69
C ASN A 229 17.51 -6.51 18.88
N ILE A 230 17.13 -5.81 17.81
CA ILE A 230 16.02 -4.83 17.82
C ILE A 230 14.65 -5.49 18.09
N LEU A 231 14.50 -6.78 17.83
CA LEU A 231 13.27 -7.52 18.12
C LEU A 231 13.39 -8.28 19.44
N ARG A 232 14.55 -8.91 19.64
CA ARG A 232 14.83 -9.78 20.78
C ARG A 232 16.29 -9.61 21.17
N GLY A 233 16.55 -8.96 22.30
CA GLY A 233 17.89 -8.60 22.77
C GLY A 233 18.76 -9.77 23.21
N GLU A 234 19.03 -10.76 22.35
CA GLU A 234 19.78 -11.98 22.70
C GLU A 234 21.20 -11.70 23.21
N SER A 235 21.82 -10.62 22.72
CA SER A 235 23.17 -10.21 23.11
C SER A 235 23.31 -9.77 24.57
N THR A 236 22.22 -9.53 25.30
CA THR A 236 22.27 -9.11 26.72
C THR A 236 22.47 -10.28 27.69
N GLY A 237 22.36 -11.53 27.24
CA GLY A 237 22.39 -12.73 28.08
C GLY A 237 21.01 -13.19 28.58
N SER A 238 19.99 -12.33 28.55
CA SER A 238 18.58 -12.70 28.71
C SER A 238 17.69 -11.69 28.00
N PHE A 239 16.91 -12.12 27.03
CA PHE A 239 15.97 -11.26 26.27
C PHE A 239 14.55 -11.24 26.87
N VAL A 240 14.39 -11.78 28.08
CA VAL A 240 13.17 -11.70 28.87
C VAL A 240 13.45 -10.98 30.19
N THR A 241 12.47 -10.20 30.65
CA THR A 241 12.49 -9.54 31.96
C THR A 241 11.08 -9.52 32.53
N SER A 242 10.99 -9.36 33.85
CA SER A 242 9.71 -9.35 34.55
C SER A 242 8.89 -8.13 34.17
N CYS A 243 7.58 -8.28 34.09
CA CYS A 243 6.65 -7.26 33.62
C CYS A 243 6.43 -6.12 34.61
N ASP A 244 6.88 -6.26 35.87
CA ASP A 244 6.91 -5.18 36.87
C ASP A 244 8.10 -4.23 36.65
N ASN A 245 9.13 -4.65 35.91
CA ASN A 245 10.33 -3.85 35.70
C ASN A 245 10.15 -2.78 34.62
N THR A 246 10.81 -1.64 34.82
CA THR A 246 11.00 -0.59 33.80
C THR A 246 12.41 -0.63 33.18
N LEU A 247 13.29 -1.48 33.72
CA LEU A 247 14.65 -1.72 33.24
C LEU A 247 14.84 -3.21 32.90
N THR A 248 15.72 -3.49 31.95
CA THR A 248 16.12 -4.88 31.69
C THR A 248 16.94 -5.43 32.85
N SER A 249 16.72 -6.70 33.18
CA SER A 249 17.45 -7.41 34.24
C SER A 249 18.96 -7.51 33.98
N TYR A 250 19.39 -7.39 32.72
CA TYR A 250 20.78 -7.35 32.30
C TYR A 250 21.06 -6.08 31.50
N GLN A 251 22.19 -5.43 31.76
CA GLN A 251 22.67 -4.21 31.08
C GLN A 251 21.79 -2.94 31.28
N ASN A 252 20.72 -3.01 32.08
CA ASN A 252 19.90 -1.87 32.52
C ASN A 252 19.36 -0.98 31.37
N TYR A 253 18.92 -1.57 30.26
CA TYR A 253 18.21 -0.82 29.24
C TYR A 253 16.83 -0.38 29.74
N ARG A 254 16.49 0.87 29.46
CA ARG A 254 15.21 1.53 29.74
C ARG A 254 14.12 0.97 28.84
N LEU A 255 13.10 0.35 29.42
CA LEU A 255 12.03 -0.29 28.69
C LEU A 255 10.93 0.74 28.36
N GLY A 256 10.65 0.87 27.08
CA GLY A 256 9.53 1.64 26.57
C GLY A 256 8.89 0.95 25.37
N LEU A 257 8.33 1.74 24.47
CA LEU A 257 7.76 1.26 23.20
C LEU A 257 8.52 1.86 22.02
N VAL A 258 8.58 1.10 20.93
CA VAL A 258 8.84 1.65 19.59
C VAL A 258 7.49 2.05 19.01
N CYS A 259 7.33 3.32 18.70
CA CYS A 259 6.12 3.91 18.15
C CYS A 259 6.31 4.22 16.67
N VAL A 260 5.41 3.70 15.84
CA VAL A 260 5.52 3.73 14.39
C VAL A 260 4.37 4.56 13.83
N GLU A 261 4.70 5.61 13.07
CA GLU A 261 3.70 6.44 12.41
C GLU A 261 2.89 5.60 11.43
N GLN A 262 1.57 5.76 11.52
CA GLN A 262 0.58 5.16 10.66
C GLN A 262 0.14 6.19 9.63
N PRO A 263 -0.16 5.75 8.39
CA PRO A 263 -0.74 6.63 7.40
C PRO A 263 -2.08 7.13 7.95
N ARG A 264 -2.27 8.45 7.98
CA ARG A 264 -3.59 9.01 8.28
C ARG A 264 -4.57 8.50 7.22
N PRO A 265 -5.80 8.10 7.59
CA PRO A 265 -6.82 7.81 6.60
C PRO A 265 -7.02 9.01 5.66
N LYS A 266 -7.36 8.70 4.41
CA LYS A 266 -7.70 9.69 3.40
C LYS A 266 -9.19 9.72 3.16
N TYR A 267 -9.72 10.90 2.91
CA TYR A 267 -11.15 11.08 2.68
C TYR A 267 -11.55 10.71 1.25
N LEU A 268 -12.70 10.05 1.15
CA LEU A 268 -13.48 9.88 -0.07
C LEU A 268 -14.84 10.55 0.13
N PHE A 269 -15.33 11.25 -0.89
CA PHE A 269 -16.72 11.70 -0.95
C PHE A 269 -17.32 11.46 -2.34
N VAL A 270 -18.65 11.42 -2.40
CA VAL A 270 -19.39 11.14 -3.65
C VAL A 270 -20.29 12.33 -3.98
N THR A 271 -20.02 13.01 -5.10
CA THR A 271 -20.74 14.26 -5.44
C THR A 271 -22.24 14.03 -5.65
N SER A 272 -22.62 12.87 -6.22
CA SER A 272 -24.03 12.52 -6.46
C SER A 272 -24.84 12.22 -5.18
N SER A 273 -24.17 12.12 -4.02
CA SER A 273 -24.83 11.95 -2.73
C SER A 273 -25.33 13.26 -2.12
N THR A 274 -24.86 14.43 -2.60
CA THR A 274 -25.20 15.76 -2.09
C THR A 274 -26.10 16.58 -3.03
N GLU A 275 -26.89 15.90 -3.87
CA GLU A 275 -27.75 16.51 -4.90
C GLU A 275 -27.03 17.18 -6.07
N GLU A 276 -25.72 16.98 -6.21
CA GLU A 276 -24.93 17.50 -7.33
C GLU A 276 -24.71 16.37 -8.36
N TRP A 277 -25.33 16.51 -9.53
CA TRP A 277 -25.20 15.55 -10.64
C TRP A 277 -24.52 16.20 -11.85
N HIS A 278 -23.78 15.39 -12.60
CA HIS A 278 -23.06 15.87 -13.76
C HIS A 278 -23.08 14.84 -14.89
N ASN A 279 -23.23 15.33 -16.11
CA ASN A 279 -23.12 14.52 -17.32
C ASN A 279 -21.64 14.10 -17.57
N GLY A 280 -21.36 13.35 -18.62
CA GLY A 280 -20.03 12.82 -18.91
C GLY A 280 -18.97 13.85 -19.33
N ASN A 281 -19.35 15.11 -19.60
CA ASN A 281 -18.45 16.14 -20.12
C ASN A 281 -17.85 17.00 -19.00
N PHE A 282 -16.78 16.53 -18.38
CA PHE A 282 -16.05 17.29 -17.37
C PHE A 282 -14.98 18.21 -17.95
N GLY A 283 -14.83 18.29 -19.28
CA GLY A 283 -13.67 18.95 -19.91
C GLY A 283 -12.38 18.14 -19.73
N GLY A 284 -12.50 16.81 -19.69
CA GLY A 284 -11.41 15.86 -19.48
C GLY A 284 -11.05 15.62 -18.03
N ILE A 285 -9.99 14.83 -17.82
CA ILE A 285 -9.50 14.43 -16.50
C ILE A 285 -9.20 15.64 -15.59
N ALA A 286 -8.54 16.67 -16.11
CA ALA A 286 -8.21 17.86 -15.34
C ALA A 286 -9.46 18.65 -14.90
N GLY A 287 -10.48 18.71 -15.74
CA GLY A 287 -11.73 19.35 -15.38
C GLY A 287 -12.56 18.53 -14.39
N ALA A 288 -12.48 17.20 -14.44
CA ALA A 288 -13.08 16.33 -13.42
C ALA A 288 -12.40 16.52 -12.04
N ASP A 289 -11.07 16.66 -11.99
CA ASP A 289 -10.35 17.01 -10.76
C ASP A 289 -10.74 18.39 -10.24
N ALA A 290 -10.85 19.39 -11.12
CA ALA A 290 -11.30 20.73 -10.75
C ALA A 290 -12.73 20.71 -10.19
N TYR A 291 -13.61 19.90 -10.78
CA TYR A 291 -14.96 19.68 -10.27
C TYR A 291 -14.90 19.07 -8.86
N CYS A 292 -14.16 17.99 -8.64
CA CYS A 292 -13.95 17.43 -7.30
C CYS A 292 -13.41 18.45 -6.30
N GLN A 293 -12.40 19.24 -6.69
CA GLN A 293 -11.84 20.28 -5.82
C GLN A 293 -12.85 21.38 -5.45
N SER A 294 -13.79 21.70 -6.36
CA SER A 294 -14.86 22.68 -6.11
C SER A 294 -15.99 22.14 -5.24
N GLN A 295 -16.12 20.81 -5.13
CA GLN A 295 -17.20 20.11 -4.42
C GLN A 295 -16.76 19.58 -3.05
N VAL A 296 -15.59 20.01 -2.54
CA VAL A 296 -15.07 19.54 -1.25
C VAL A 296 -16.07 19.91 -0.13
N PRO A 297 -16.57 18.91 0.62
CA PRO A 297 -17.49 19.15 1.73
C PRO A 297 -16.88 20.06 2.80
N SER A 298 -17.68 20.96 3.35
CA SER A 298 -17.22 21.97 4.33
C SER A 298 -16.81 21.37 5.69
N ASN A 299 -17.21 20.13 5.97
CA ASN A 299 -16.79 19.39 7.16
C ASN A 299 -15.40 18.76 7.04
N LEU A 300 -14.81 18.74 5.84
CA LEU A 300 -13.45 18.24 5.64
C LEU A 300 -12.40 19.33 5.92
N PRO A 301 -11.16 18.94 6.30
CA PRO A 301 -10.08 19.90 6.55
C PRO A 301 -9.82 20.82 5.34
N SER A 302 -9.72 22.12 5.61
CA SER A 302 -9.43 23.12 4.57
C SER A 302 -8.05 22.90 3.94
N GLY A 303 -7.98 22.95 2.61
CA GLY A 303 -6.72 22.86 1.86
C GLY A 303 -6.33 21.45 1.37
N GLY A 304 -7.20 20.45 1.57
CA GLY A 304 -7.06 19.15 0.92
C GLY A 304 -7.15 19.26 -0.62
N ILE A 305 -6.32 18.49 -1.31
CA ILE A 305 -6.38 18.35 -2.78
C ILE A 305 -7.23 17.13 -3.08
N TYR A 306 -8.22 17.25 -3.95
CA TYR A 306 -9.12 16.15 -4.32
C TYR A 306 -9.12 15.93 -5.83
N LYS A 307 -9.01 14.66 -6.23
CA LYS A 307 -9.03 14.23 -7.64
C LYS A 307 -10.14 13.23 -7.90
N ALA A 308 -10.62 13.19 -9.14
CA ALA A 308 -11.69 12.30 -9.56
C ALA A 308 -11.19 10.86 -9.80
N MET A 309 -11.85 9.88 -9.19
CA MET A 309 -11.62 8.45 -9.43
C MET A 309 -12.30 7.97 -10.72
N ILE A 310 -11.77 8.42 -11.84
CA ILE A 310 -12.18 8.01 -13.20
C ILE A 310 -10.95 7.66 -14.03
N VAL A 311 -11.10 6.90 -15.10
CA VAL A 311 -10.04 6.61 -16.07
C VAL A 311 -10.47 6.99 -17.47
N ASP A 312 -9.50 7.29 -18.33
CA ASP A 312 -9.72 7.51 -19.77
C ASP A 312 -8.85 6.59 -20.65
N GLY A 313 -7.95 5.80 -20.04
CA GLY A 313 -7.05 4.90 -20.75
C GLY A 313 -5.79 5.56 -21.30
N VAL A 314 -5.63 6.89 -21.17
CA VAL A 314 -4.52 7.65 -21.77
C VAL A 314 -3.89 8.64 -20.80
N ASN A 315 -4.68 9.51 -20.17
CA ASN A 315 -4.19 10.50 -19.22
C ASN A 315 -4.24 9.95 -17.78
N ARG A 316 -5.27 9.17 -17.46
CA ARG A 316 -5.44 8.49 -16.17
C ARG A 316 -5.74 7.02 -16.37
N VAL A 317 -4.89 6.17 -15.79
CA VAL A 317 -4.96 4.70 -15.87
C VAL A 317 -4.62 4.13 -14.50
N ALA A 318 -5.50 3.31 -13.93
CA ALA A 318 -5.20 2.62 -12.68
C ALA A 318 -4.20 1.47 -12.88
N THR A 319 -4.43 0.66 -13.91
CA THR A 319 -3.60 -0.48 -14.32
C THR A 319 -4.01 -0.96 -15.71
N THR A 320 -3.12 -1.69 -16.37
CA THR A 320 -3.41 -2.40 -17.64
C THR A 320 -3.47 -3.93 -17.45
N VAL A 321 -3.24 -4.42 -16.23
CA VAL A 321 -3.11 -5.85 -15.94
C VAL A 321 -4.11 -6.32 -14.89
N GLY A 322 -4.36 -5.52 -13.84
CA GLY A 322 -5.29 -5.88 -12.77
C GLY A 322 -4.93 -5.30 -11.40
N PRO A 323 -5.72 -5.59 -10.35
CA PRO A 323 -5.69 -4.87 -9.07
C PRO A 323 -4.37 -4.99 -8.31
N ASN A 324 -3.57 -6.03 -8.55
CA ASN A 324 -2.32 -6.27 -7.82
C ASN A 324 -1.07 -5.85 -8.62
N SER A 325 -1.22 -4.96 -9.63
CA SER A 325 -0.13 -4.54 -10.50
C SER A 325 -0.19 -3.05 -10.83
N THR A 326 0.97 -2.37 -10.72
CA THR A 326 1.17 -0.97 -11.14
C THR A 326 1.50 -0.84 -12.64
N VAL A 327 1.49 -1.93 -13.41
CA VAL A 327 1.87 -1.90 -14.83
C VAL A 327 0.90 -1.02 -15.64
N GLY A 328 1.45 -0.01 -16.30
CA GLY A 328 0.68 0.96 -17.08
C GLY A 328 -0.08 1.99 -16.24
N GLN A 329 0.11 2.00 -14.91
CA GLN A 329 -0.50 2.99 -14.03
C GLN A 329 0.00 4.40 -14.39
N LYS A 330 -0.91 5.36 -14.47
CA LYS A 330 -0.63 6.76 -14.81
C LYS A 330 -1.64 7.68 -14.13
N ASP A 331 -1.13 8.69 -13.41
CA ASP A 331 -1.92 9.68 -12.67
C ASP A 331 -3.08 9.07 -11.85
N TRP A 332 -2.84 7.91 -11.25
CA TRP A 332 -3.83 7.21 -10.46
C TRP A 332 -4.04 7.87 -9.10
N VAL A 333 -5.30 7.92 -8.65
CA VAL A 333 -5.71 8.77 -7.53
C VAL A 333 -5.70 8.10 -6.17
N LEU A 334 -5.74 6.76 -6.12
CA LEU A 334 -5.65 6.01 -4.88
C LEU A 334 -4.18 5.66 -4.60
N ARG A 335 -3.73 5.93 -3.36
CA ARG A 335 -2.37 5.65 -2.93
C ARG A 335 -2.21 4.18 -2.52
N PRO A 336 -1.00 3.59 -2.68
CA PRO A 336 -0.67 2.30 -2.12
C PRO A 336 -0.83 2.23 -0.60
N ASN A 337 -1.27 1.07 -0.08
CA ASN A 337 -1.34 0.75 1.35
C ASN A 337 -2.05 1.82 2.21
N GLN A 338 -3.06 2.46 1.65
CA GLN A 338 -3.71 3.63 2.21
C GLN A 338 -5.13 3.28 2.65
N GLN A 339 -5.46 3.66 3.88
CA GLN A 339 -6.83 3.59 4.38
C GLN A 339 -7.64 4.74 3.81
N TYR A 340 -8.86 4.44 3.37
CA TYR A 340 -9.83 5.43 2.93
C TYR A 340 -11.10 5.36 3.79
N ILE A 341 -11.58 6.54 4.19
CA ILE A 341 -12.77 6.74 5.02
C ILE A 341 -13.75 7.66 4.30
N ARG A 342 -15.04 7.51 4.61
CA ARG A 342 -16.09 8.41 4.10
C ARG A 342 -16.02 9.76 4.80
N ASP A 343 -16.40 10.80 4.08
CA ASP A 343 -16.32 12.19 4.52
C ASP A 343 -17.31 12.56 5.62
N TYR A 344 -18.54 12.06 5.58
CA TYR A 344 -19.61 12.53 6.47
C TYR A 344 -19.80 11.72 7.75
N ASP A 345 -19.21 10.52 7.85
CA ASP A 345 -19.32 9.64 9.03
C ASP A 345 -17.98 9.05 9.50
N ASP A 346 -16.86 9.43 8.88
CA ASP A 346 -15.51 8.90 9.14
C ASP A 346 -15.42 7.36 9.08
N VAL A 347 -16.41 6.69 8.47
CA VAL A 347 -16.46 5.22 8.44
C VAL A 347 -15.43 4.69 7.46
N PHE A 348 -14.67 3.69 7.91
CA PHE A 348 -13.71 2.95 7.11
C PHE A 348 -14.37 2.24 5.93
N ILE A 349 -13.84 2.48 4.73
CA ILE A 349 -14.31 1.90 3.46
C ILE A 349 -13.42 0.71 3.10
N MET A 350 -12.12 0.98 2.93
CA MET A 350 -11.14 0.02 2.45
C MET A 350 -9.71 0.44 2.79
N THR A 351 -8.81 -0.53 2.74
CA THR A 351 -7.37 -0.31 2.61
C THR A 351 -6.94 -0.79 1.23
N THR A 352 -6.22 0.04 0.48
CA THR A 352 -5.64 -0.37 -0.80
C THR A 352 -4.43 -1.26 -0.60
N ASN A 353 -4.13 -2.11 -1.59
CA ASN A 353 -2.90 -2.91 -1.63
C ASN A 353 -1.69 -2.05 -2.04
N SER A 354 -0.55 -2.70 -2.25
CA SER A 354 0.70 -2.06 -2.68
C SER A 354 0.66 -1.42 -4.07
N SER A 355 -0.36 -1.70 -4.89
CA SER A 355 -0.58 -1.05 -6.19
C SER A 355 -1.53 0.15 -6.11
N GLY A 356 -2.15 0.39 -4.95
CA GLY A 356 -3.14 1.46 -4.79
C GLY A 356 -4.56 1.04 -5.22
N MET A 357 -4.89 -0.25 -5.19
CA MET A 357 -6.22 -0.77 -5.55
C MET A 357 -6.75 -1.75 -4.50
N PHE A 358 -8.06 -2.03 -4.54
CA PHE A 358 -8.68 -3.08 -3.74
C PHE A 358 -9.02 -4.29 -4.62
N ASP A 359 -8.58 -5.49 -4.24
CA ASP A 359 -8.82 -6.70 -5.03
C ASP A 359 -10.17 -7.35 -4.67
N PHE A 360 -11.15 -7.21 -5.57
CA PHE A 360 -12.47 -7.81 -5.46
C PHE A 360 -12.52 -9.31 -5.82
N ALA A 361 -11.39 -9.93 -6.18
CA ALA A 361 -11.33 -11.37 -6.43
C ALA A 361 -11.74 -12.18 -5.18
N ASN A 362 -12.11 -13.45 -5.40
CA ASN A 362 -12.50 -14.38 -4.33
C ASN A 362 -13.66 -13.88 -3.45
N ASN A 363 -14.58 -13.09 -4.01
CA ASN A 363 -15.72 -12.48 -3.32
C ASN A 363 -15.34 -11.50 -2.19
N ASN A 364 -14.12 -10.93 -2.25
CA ASN A 364 -13.75 -9.84 -1.36
C ASN A 364 -14.66 -8.63 -1.57
N GLN A 365 -14.96 -7.91 -0.49
CA GLN A 365 -15.83 -6.74 -0.50
C GLN A 365 -15.17 -5.61 0.30
N LEU A 366 -15.49 -4.38 -0.07
CA LEU A 366 -15.23 -3.21 0.77
C LEU A 366 -15.91 -3.42 2.13
N GLU A 367 -15.29 -2.96 3.21
CA GLU A 367 -15.90 -3.00 4.55
C GLU A 367 -17.22 -2.20 4.52
N ASN A 368 -17.15 -1.02 3.89
CA ASN A 368 -18.29 -0.15 3.64
C ASN A 368 -18.24 0.44 2.24
N SER A 369 -19.40 0.82 1.72
CA SER A 369 -19.56 1.45 0.42
C SER A 369 -19.06 2.90 0.43
N PHE A 370 -18.79 3.48 -0.75
CA PHE A 370 -18.37 4.89 -0.88
C PHE A 370 -19.45 5.88 -0.42
N SER A 371 -20.73 5.51 -0.52
CA SER A 371 -21.85 6.27 0.03
C SER A 371 -22.89 5.32 0.65
N GLN A 372 -23.64 5.80 1.63
CA GLN A 372 -24.84 5.13 2.15
C GLN A 372 -26.07 5.44 1.31
N ILE A 373 -26.04 6.54 0.56
CA ILE A 373 -27.13 6.97 -0.31
C ILE A 373 -26.98 6.23 -1.65
N ALA A 374 -28.10 5.73 -2.17
CA ALA A 374 -28.12 5.08 -3.48
C ALA A 374 -27.80 6.12 -4.57
N ALA A 375 -26.56 6.07 -5.05
CA ALA A 375 -26.00 6.99 -6.02
C ALA A 375 -25.05 6.24 -6.94
N ALA A 376 -24.84 6.78 -8.14
CA ALA A 376 -23.91 6.25 -9.12
C ALA A 376 -22.76 7.23 -9.36
N GLN A 377 -21.69 6.72 -9.95
CA GLN A 377 -20.50 7.48 -10.30
C GLN A 377 -19.99 7.06 -11.66
N TRP A 378 -19.52 8.02 -12.44
CA TRP A 378 -18.69 7.72 -13.59
C TRP A 378 -17.39 7.07 -13.14
N THR A 379 -16.88 6.10 -13.91
CA THR A 379 -15.62 5.41 -13.62
C THR A 379 -14.77 5.18 -14.85
N GLY A 380 -15.36 4.66 -15.94
CA GLY A 380 -14.60 4.15 -17.09
C GLY A 380 -13.88 2.81 -16.82
N LEU A 381 -14.16 2.18 -15.69
CA LEU A 381 -13.40 1.03 -15.17
C LEU A 381 -14.10 -0.32 -15.43
N ASN A 382 -13.29 -1.37 -15.50
CA ASN A 382 -13.70 -2.74 -15.20
C ASN A 382 -13.68 -2.99 -13.69
N SER A 383 -14.28 -4.12 -13.28
CA SER A 383 -14.25 -4.65 -11.90
C SER A 383 -12.84 -4.95 -11.38
N ASP A 384 -11.84 -5.05 -12.25
CA ASP A 384 -10.43 -5.33 -11.95
C ASP A 384 -9.53 -4.08 -12.06
N TRP A 385 -10.14 -2.89 -12.09
CA TRP A 385 -9.49 -1.58 -12.24
C TRP A 385 -8.85 -1.30 -13.61
N THR A 386 -8.95 -2.20 -14.58
CA THR A 386 -8.54 -1.87 -15.96
C THR A 386 -9.55 -0.92 -16.62
N VAL A 387 -9.15 -0.24 -17.68
CA VAL A 387 -10.09 0.61 -18.45
C VAL A 387 -11.05 -0.29 -19.23
N TRP A 388 -12.35 -0.03 -19.13
CA TRP A 388 -13.32 -0.77 -19.92
C TRP A 388 -13.29 -0.29 -21.38
N THR A 389 -13.22 -1.24 -22.30
CA THR A 389 -13.16 -0.96 -23.74
C THR A 389 -14.21 -1.75 -24.50
N SER A 390 -14.75 -1.16 -25.57
CA SER A 390 -15.58 -1.84 -26.56
C SER A 390 -14.86 -1.78 -27.91
N GLY A 391 -14.56 -2.94 -28.50
CA GLY A 391 -13.77 -3.00 -29.74
C GLY A 391 -12.36 -2.41 -29.60
N GLY A 392 -11.80 -2.40 -28.39
CA GLY A 392 -10.50 -1.79 -28.10
C GLY A 392 -10.52 -0.27 -27.86
N ILE A 393 -11.71 0.36 -27.89
CA ILE A 393 -11.89 1.79 -27.66
C ILE A 393 -12.42 2.02 -26.23
N PRO A 394 -11.78 2.87 -25.41
CA PRO A 394 -12.28 3.23 -24.08
C PRO A 394 -13.66 3.87 -24.11
N ILE A 395 -14.60 3.39 -23.29
CA ILE A 395 -15.94 3.97 -23.20
C ILE A 395 -16.01 4.87 -21.96
N THR A 396 -15.55 6.10 -22.18
CA THR A 396 -15.22 7.09 -21.16
C THR A 396 -15.72 8.48 -21.54
N CYS A 397 -16.85 8.57 -22.24
CA CYS A 397 -17.39 9.86 -22.70
C CYS A 397 -16.40 10.70 -23.52
N ASP A 398 -15.73 10.07 -24.48
CA ASP A 398 -14.63 10.64 -25.26
C ASP A 398 -13.56 11.29 -24.37
N SER A 399 -13.02 10.49 -23.46
CA SER A 399 -12.08 10.94 -22.43
C SER A 399 -12.65 12.08 -21.58
N TRP A 400 -13.94 11.98 -21.25
CA TRP A 400 -14.70 12.91 -20.41
C TRP A 400 -14.86 14.31 -21.01
N ASN A 401 -14.93 14.42 -22.34
CA ASN A 401 -15.13 15.67 -23.09
C ASN A 401 -16.47 15.73 -23.85
N SER A 402 -17.28 14.67 -23.79
CA SER A 402 -18.55 14.61 -24.53
C SER A 402 -19.74 14.45 -23.60
N ASN A 403 -20.84 15.13 -23.95
CA ASN A 403 -22.17 14.95 -23.39
C ASN A 403 -23.17 14.57 -24.49
N ASP A 404 -22.69 13.99 -25.59
CA ASP A 404 -23.51 13.59 -26.72
C ASP A 404 -24.34 12.33 -26.40
N LEU A 405 -25.56 12.29 -26.96
CA LEU A 405 -26.52 11.19 -26.75
C LEU A 405 -26.03 9.82 -27.28
N SER A 406 -25.11 9.82 -28.25
CA SER A 406 -24.58 8.61 -28.88
C SER A 406 -23.25 8.14 -28.28
N VAL A 407 -22.70 8.91 -27.34
CA VAL A 407 -21.46 8.57 -26.65
C VAL A 407 -21.81 8.02 -25.28
N TYR A 408 -21.07 7.01 -24.83
CA TYR A 408 -21.35 6.30 -23.59
C TYR A 408 -20.17 6.36 -22.63
N GLY A 409 -20.47 6.24 -21.35
CA GLY A 409 -19.49 6.07 -20.29
C GLY A 409 -19.86 4.89 -19.40
N VAL A 410 -18.87 4.31 -18.73
CA VAL A 410 -19.09 3.28 -17.71
C VAL A 410 -19.31 3.93 -16.34
N TYR A 411 -20.27 3.40 -15.58
CA TYR A 411 -20.57 3.82 -14.21
C TYR A 411 -20.51 2.67 -13.20
N GLY A 412 -20.27 3.03 -11.95
CA GLY A 412 -20.40 2.17 -10.77
C GLY A 412 -21.49 2.66 -9.81
N MET A 413 -21.80 1.85 -8.80
CA MET A 413 -22.78 2.15 -7.74
C MET A 413 -22.07 2.49 -6.43
N ALA A 414 -22.16 3.73 -5.97
CA ALA A 414 -21.45 4.24 -4.79
C ALA A 414 -21.87 3.53 -3.50
N ASN A 415 -23.09 3.00 -3.46
CA ASN A 415 -23.64 2.26 -2.33
C ASN A 415 -23.37 0.75 -2.38
N SER A 416 -22.63 0.25 -3.37
CA SER A 416 -22.20 -1.14 -3.39
C SER A 416 -20.92 -1.35 -2.58
N LYS A 417 -20.76 -2.56 -2.04
CA LYS A 417 -19.54 -3.03 -1.38
C LYS A 417 -18.71 -4.00 -2.23
N ASN A 418 -19.26 -4.51 -3.33
CA ASN A 418 -18.56 -5.42 -4.23
C ASN A 418 -18.03 -4.67 -5.47
N SER A 419 -17.58 -5.41 -6.49
CA SER A 419 -17.09 -4.84 -7.75
C SER A 419 -18.07 -3.90 -8.47
N ASN A 420 -19.37 -3.95 -8.14
CA ASN A 420 -20.35 -2.99 -8.66
C ASN A 420 -20.05 -1.55 -8.24
N ALA A 421 -19.20 -1.34 -7.22
CA ALA A 421 -18.66 -0.02 -6.87
C ALA A 421 -17.78 0.58 -7.98
N LEU A 422 -17.23 -0.23 -8.89
CA LEU A 422 -16.44 0.25 -10.03
C LEU A 422 -17.24 0.18 -11.34
N LYS A 423 -17.96 -0.91 -11.54
CA LYS A 423 -18.71 -1.19 -12.77
C LYS A 423 -19.99 -1.90 -12.40
N ALA A 424 -21.13 -1.24 -12.56
CA ALA A 424 -22.42 -1.75 -12.12
C ALA A 424 -22.86 -2.96 -12.97
N GLU A 425 -22.56 -4.19 -12.55
CA GLU A 425 -23.10 -5.39 -13.22
C GLU A 425 -24.54 -5.63 -12.74
N GLU A 426 -25.47 -4.93 -13.39
CA GLU A 426 -26.91 -5.06 -13.17
C GLU A 426 -27.46 -6.38 -13.74
N SER A 427 -28.66 -6.78 -13.30
CA SER A 427 -29.31 -8.04 -13.71
C SER A 427 -29.64 -8.13 -15.21
N ASN A 428 -29.64 -7.00 -15.91
CA ASN A 428 -29.79 -6.90 -17.36
C ASN A 428 -28.45 -6.66 -18.10
N GLY A 429 -27.33 -6.59 -17.38
CA GLY A 429 -26.00 -6.32 -17.92
C GLY A 429 -25.72 -4.85 -18.30
N ALA A 430 -26.56 -3.89 -17.90
CA ALA A 430 -26.34 -2.47 -18.18
C ALA A 430 -25.35 -1.86 -17.16
N PHE A 431 -24.17 -1.46 -17.64
CA PHE A 431 -23.13 -0.75 -16.88
C PHE A 431 -22.64 0.51 -17.59
N THR A 432 -23.30 0.86 -18.70
CA THR A 432 -23.03 2.06 -19.50
C THR A 432 -24.29 2.88 -19.63
N THR A 433 -24.15 4.20 -19.66
CA THR A 433 -25.24 5.13 -19.98
C THR A 433 -24.72 6.23 -20.90
N SER A 434 -25.64 6.90 -21.60
CA SER A 434 -25.30 8.03 -22.46
C SER A 434 -24.61 9.11 -21.65
N CYS A 435 -23.57 9.72 -22.22
CA CYS A 435 -22.82 10.80 -21.61
C CYS A 435 -23.63 12.08 -21.47
N SER A 436 -24.77 12.20 -22.16
CA SER A 436 -25.73 13.28 -21.95
C SER A 436 -26.51 13.15 -20.63
N ASN A 437 -26.54 11.95 -20.04
CA ASN A 437 -27.42 11.65 -18.91
C ASN A 437 -26.80 12.07 -17.59
N ASN A 438 -27.65 12.58 -16.70
CA ASN A 438 -27.33 12.85 -15.30
C ASN A 438 -27.78 11.73 -14.37
N PHE A 439 -28.46 10.73 -14.93
CA PHE A 439 -29.03 9.60 -14.22
C PHE A 439 -28.66 8.28 -14.91
N THR A 440 -28.54 7.22 -14.13
CA THR A 440 -28.36 5.87 -14.66
C THR A 440 -29.59 5.47 -15.48
N SER A 441 -29.38 4.67 -16.52
CA SER A 441 -30.46 4.11 -17.34
C SER A 441 -31.41 3.20 -16.55
N TYR A 442 -30.98 2.74 -15.38
CA TYR A 442 -31.72 1.86 -14.49
C TYR A 442 -31.76 2.44 -13.07
N GLY A 443 -32.92 2.36 -12.40
CA GLY A 443 -33.12 2.85 -11.03
C GLY A 443 -33.10 4.38 -10.87
N ASN A 444 -32.82 5.13 -11.95
CA ASN A 444 -32.78 6.60 -11.98
C ASN A 444 -31.88 7.18 -10.87
N TYR A 445 -30.71 6.58 -10.67
CA TYR A 445 -29.74 7.05 -9.69
C TYR A 445 -28.95 8.21 -10.25
N ARG A 446 -28.73 9.24 -9.43
CA ARG A 446 -27.91 10.40 -9.79
C ARG A 446 -26.48 9.95 -10.07
N ILE A 447 -25.88 10.46 -11.14
CA ILE A 447 -24.48 10.16 -11.51
C ILE A 447 -23.59 11.36 -11.18
N GLY A 448 -22.47 11.08 -10.51
CA GLY A 448 -21.45 12.05 -10.17
C GLY A 448 -20.06 11.45 -10.22
N LEU A 449 -19.18 11.89 -9.32
CA LEU A 449 -17.82 11.40 -9.17
C LEU A 449 -17.57 10.92 -7.76
N VAL A 450 -16.66 9.94 -7.63
CA VAL A 450 -15.96 9.67 -6.37
C VAL A 450 -14.72 10.56 -6.36
N CYS A 451 -14.63 11.43 -5.37
CA CYS A 451 -13.54 12.38 -5.20
C CYS A 451 -12.61 11.91 -4.08
N VAL A 452 -11.32 11.85 -4.38
CA VAL A 452 -10.30 11.21 -3.56
C VAL A 452 -9.31 12.24 -3.05
N GLU A 453 -9.17 12.33 -1.73
CA GLU A 453 -8.11 13.14 -1.13
C GLU A 453 -6.75 12.63 -1.59
N GLN A 454 -5.88 13.56 -2.00
CA GLN A 454 -4.56 13.26 -2.53
C GLN A 454 -3.52 13.14 -1.46
#